data_AF-K9FN98-F1
#
_entry.id   AF-K9FN98-F1
#
_cell.length_a   1.000
_cell.length_b   1.000
_cell.length_c   1.000
_cell.angle_alpha   90.00
_cell.angle_beta   90.00
_cell.angle_gamma   90.00
#
_symmetry.space_group_name_H-M   'P 1'
#
loop_
_entity.id
_entity.type
_entity.pdbx_description
1 polymer ?
#
loop_
_entity_poly.entity_id
_entity_poly.type
_entity_poly.pdbx_seq_one_letter_code
_entity_poly.pdbx_strand_id
1 'polypeptide(L)'
;MNRQVFHNFAAAWSILPSVMMRNTVFAAQCMVMASAYLFYLVRSLEAWTLLSSMSMKLQLLFGSPSGIPNQWRELSVRVYWNALLFESDLLAELDLPHSGIVHFDGLVDLPGGFDEEDEDDGEEEDWDHDEGEERRRAWKYQGSSRLVDSQLAVWRDELWYFLAEIAL
;
A
#
# COMPACT_ATOMS: atom_id res chain seq x y z
N MET A 1 -7.49 -24.45 -5.41
CA MET A 1 -7.05 -23.16 -4.84
C MET A 1 -7.95 -21.97 -5.18
N ASN A 2 -8.62 -21.90 -6.35
CA ASN A 2 -9.26 -20.64 -6.80
C ASN A 2 -10.64 -20.30 -6.20
N ARG A 3 -11.46 -21.27 -5.76
CA ARG A 3 -12.86 -20.97 -5.37
C ARG A 3 -12.99 -20.10 -4.10
N GLN A 4 -12.09 -20.29 -3.14
CA GLN A 4 -12.12 -19.56 -1.86
C GLN A 4 -11.75 -18.09 -2.07
N VAL A 5 -10.73 -17.82 -2.89
CA VAL A 5 -10.23 -16.46 -3.17
C VAL A 5 -11.31 -15.63 -3.89
N PHE A 6 -11.96 -16.21 -4.90
CA PHE A 6 -13.07 -15.54 -5.59
C PHE A 6 -14.24 -15.24 -4.65
N HIS A 7 -14.56 -16.15 -3.72
CA HIS A 7 -15.66 -15.94 -2.78
C HIS A 7 -15.36 -14.84 -1.76
N ASN A 8 -14.14 -14.80 -1.23
CA ASN A 8 -13.68 -13.74 -0.32
C ASN A 8 -13.67 -12.38 -1.03
N PHE A 9 -13.16 -12.33 -2.27
CA PHE A 9 -13.17 -11.11 -3.06
C PHE A 9 -14.60 -10.62 -3.34
N ALA A 10 -15.51 -11.50 -3.78
CA ALA A 10 -16.90 -11.13 -4.05
C ALA A 10 -17.61 -10.61 -2.79
N ALA A 11 -17.36 -11.22 -1.64
CA ALA A 11 -17.91 -10.77 -0.37
C ALA A 11 -17.36 -9.38 0.02
N ALA A 12 -16.05 -9.17 -0.04
CA ALA A 12 -15.42 -7.88 0.25
C ALA A 12 -15.90 -6.78 -0.72
N TRP A 13 -16.01 -7.12 -2.01
CA TRP A 13 -16.49 -6.22 -3.05
C TRP A 13 -17.95 -5.81 -2.85
N SER A 14 -18.78 -6.70 -2.29
CA SER A 14 -20.18 -6.38 -1.97
C SER A 14 -20.31 -5.35 -0.85
N ILE A 15 -19.33 -5.28 0.06
CA ILE A 15 -19.30 -4.34 1.19
C ILE A 15 -18.65 -3.00 0.78
N LEU A 16 -17.84 -2.99 -0.29
CA LEU A 16 -17.11 -1.82 -0.75
C LEU A 16 -17.99 -0.58 -0.96
N PRO A 17 -19.19 -0.63 -1.59
CA PRO A 17 -20.05 0.54 -1.71
C PRO A 17 -20.45 1.15 -0.36
N SER A 18 -20.69 0.31 0.66
CA SER A 18 -20.97 0.78 2.02
C SER A 18 -19.76 1.47 2.64
N VAL A 19 -18.56 0.91 2.44
CA VAL A 19 -17.30 1.54 2.87
C VAL A 19 -17.11 2.88 2.16
N MET A 20 -17.34 2.94 0.85
CA MET A 20 -17.21 4.15 0.03
C MET A 20 -18.20 5.26 0.44
N MET A 21 -19.30 4.96 1.11
CA MET A 21 -20.21 5.98 1.63
C MET A 21 -19.77 6.55 2.98
N ARG A 22 -18.97 5.81 3.76
CA ARG A 22 -18.48 6.28 5.07
C ARG A 22 -17.36 7.30 4.90
N ASN A 23 -17.32 8.30 5.78
CA ASN A 23 -16.25 9.29 5.82
C ASN A 23 -15.44 9.13 7.12
N THR A 24 -14.75 8.01 7.24
CA THR A 24 -13.87 7.69 8.37
C THR A 24 -12.49 7.34 7.87
N VAL A 25 -11.47 7.50 8.72
CA VAL A 25 -10.08 7.16 8.39
C VAL A 25 -9.96 5.68 7.95
N PHE A 26 -10.65 4.77 8.66
CA PHE A 26 -10.68 3.34 8.30
C PHE A 26 -11.30 3.08 6.92
N ALA A 27 -12.35 3.82 6.57
CA ALA A 27 -12.95 3.70 5.24
C ALA A 27 -11.98 4.16 4.14
N ALA A 28 -11.23 5.24 4.38
CA ALA A 28 -10.18 5.71 3.48
C ALA A 28 -9.04 4.69 3.35
N GLN A 29 -8.57 4.10 4.46
CA GLN A 29 -7.57 3.02 4.46
C GLN A 29 -8.02 1.82 3.62
N CYS A 30 -9.26 1.34 3.82
CA CYS A 30 -9.82 0.26 3.01
C CYS A 30 -9.86 0.60 1.52
N MET A 31 -10.18 1.85 1.17
CA MET A 31 -10.20 2.29 -0.24
C MET A 31 -8.79 2.32 -0.84
N VAL A 32 -7.77 2.78 -0.11
CA VAL A 32 -6.37 2.74 -0.56
C VAL A 32 -5.94 1.29 -0.82
N MET A 33 -6.21 0.37 0.11
CA MET A 33 -5.90 -1.05 -0.06
C MET A 33 -6.64 -1.69 -1.23
N ALA A 34 -7.90 -1.33 -1.44
CA ALA A 34 -8.67 -1.80 -2.59
C ALA A 34 -8.13 -1.26 -3.92
N SER A 35 -7.68 0.00 -3.96
CA SER A 35 -7.01 0.58 -5.13
C SER A 35 -5.69 -0.12 -5.44
N ALA A 36 -4.87 -0.41 -4.42
CA ALA A 36 -3.65 -1.18 -4.58
C ALA A 36 -3.90 -2.58 -5.15
N TYR A 37 -4.93 -3.25 -4.65
CA TYR A 37 -5.34 -4.55 -5.17
C TYR A 37 -5.79 -4.47 -6.64
N LEU A 38 -6.56 -3.43 -7.02
CA LEU A 38 -6.95 -3.22 -8.42
C LEU A 38 -5.74 -2.96 -9.32
N PHE A 39 -4.78 -2.16 -8.85
CA PHE A 39 -3.54 -1.90 -9.57
C PHE A 39 -2.73 -3.19 -9.78
N TYR A 40 -2.62 -4.03 -8.74
CA TYR A 40 -2.01 -5.36 -8.83
C TYR A 40 -2.68 -6.26 -9.86
N LEU A 41 -4.00 -6.14 -10.04
CA LEU A 41 -4.76 -6.84 -11.09
C LEU A 41 -4.65 -6.20 -12.48
N VAL A 42 -3.75 -5.22 -12.67
CA VAL A 42 -3.57 -4.46 -13.93
C VAL A 42 -4.84 -3.68 -14.31
N ARG A 43 -5.65 -3.28 -13.32
CA ARG A 43 -6.87 -2.47 -13.49
C ARG A 43 -6.63 -1.03 -13.04
N SER A 44 -5.59 -0.41 -13.58
CA SER A 44 -5.07 0.89 -13.15
C SER A 44 -6.08 2.04 -13.25
N LEU A 45 -6.94 2.08 -14.26
CA LEU A 45 -8.00 3.09 -14.38
C LEU A 45 -9.05 3.01 -13.26
N GLU A 46 -9.38 1.80 -12.82
CA GLU A 46 -10.31 1.61 -11.71
C GLU A 46 -9.65 1.95 -10.38
N ALA A 47 -8.37 1.59 -10.21
CA ALA A 47 -7.57 1.99 -9.06
C ALA A 47 -7.52 3.52 -8.93
N TRP A 48 -7.28 4.22 -10.04
CA TRP A 48 -7.27 5.67 -10.10
C TRP A 48 -8.63 6.29 -9.79
N THR A 49 -9.73 5.73 -10.32
CA THR A 49 -11.09 6.22 -10.03
C THR A 49 -11.41 6.12 -8.53
N LEU A 50 -11.00 5.00 -7.91
CA LEU A 50 -11.21 4.76 -6.49
C LEU A 50 -10.32 5.66 -5.61
N LEU A 51 -9.05 5.88 -6.00
CA LEU A 51 -8.14 6.84 -5.35
C LEU A 51 -8.68 8.28 -5.44
N SER A 52 -9.18 8.68 -6.61
CA SER A 52 -9.77 10.01 -6.81
C SER A 52 -10.98 10.25 -5.91
N SER A 53 -11.82 9.22 -5.75
CA SER A 53 -12.97 9.27 -4.83
C SER A 53 -12.54 9.36 -3.36
N MET A 54 -11.43 8.71 -3.00
CA MET A 54 -10.88 8.75 -1.65
C MET A 54 -10.14 10.07 -1.36
N SER A 55 -9.45 10.67 -2.34
CA SER A 55 -8.86 12.01 -2.25
C SER A 55 -9.90 13.05 -1.84
N MET A 56 -11.10 13.00 -2.42
CA MET A 56 -12.20 13.89 -2.02
C MET A 56 -12.67 13.66 -0.57
N LYS A 57 -12.53 12.44 -0.04
CA LYS A 57 -12.81 12.16 1.38
C LYS A 57 -11.72 12.71 2.30
N LEU A 58 -10.45 12.55 1.93
CA LEU A 58 -9.34 13.13 2.68
C LEU A 58 -9.44 14.65 2.72
N GLN A 59 -9.84 15.29 1.61
CA GLN A 59 -10.17 16.72 1.57
C GLN A 59 -11.19 17.12 2.63
N LEU A 60 -12.26 16.34 2.81
CA LEU A 60 -13.27 16.59 3.83
C LEU A 60 -12.77 16.33 5.25
N LEU A 61 -11.93 15.31 5.45
CA LEU A 61 -11.37 14.97 6.76
C LEU A 61 -10.34 16.02 7.22
N PHE A 62 -9.43 16.44 6.34
CA PHE A 62 -8.41 17.44 6.64
C PHE A 62 -8.93 18.88 6.62
N GLY A 63 -10.06 19.15 5.97
CA GLY A 63 -10.75 20.44 6.08
C GLY A 63 -11.23 20.77 7.49
N SER A 64 -11.32 19.78 8.39
CA SER A 64 -11.65 19.96 9.80
C SER A 64 -10.76 19.08 10.69
N PRO A 65 -9.48 19.44 10.92
CA PRO A 65 -8.50 18.60 11.63
C PRO A 65 -8.88 18.27 13.08
N SER A 66 -9.71 19.10 13.71
CA SER A 66 -10.29 18.85 15.04
C SER A 66 -11.32 17.71 15.06
N GLY A 67 -11.79 17.29 13.88
CA GLY A 67 -12.74 16.19 13.71
C GLY A 67 -12.10 14.81 13.72
N ILE A 68 -10.77 14.72 13.60
CA ILE A 68 -10.04 13.44 13.64
C ILE A 68 -9.59 13.18 15.09
N PRO A 69 -10.10 12.13 15.75
CA PRO A 69 -9.65 11.76 17.09
C PRO A 69 -8.14 11.47 17.10
N ASN A 70 -7.45 11.80 18.19
CA ASN A 70 -5.99 11.68 18.28
C ASN A 70 -5.47 10.27 17.96
N GLN A 71 -6.20 9.23 18.37
CA GLN A 71 -5.87 7.82 18.09
C GLN A 71 -5.87 7.46 16.59
N TRP A 72 -6.49 8.28 15.73
CA TRP A 72 -6.58 8.07 14.28
C TRP A 72 -5.76 9.09 13.48
N ARG A 73 -5.06 10.00 14.16
CA ARG A 73 -4.27 11.06 13.52
C ARG A 73 -3.13 10.45 12.72
N GLU A 74 -2.35 9.59 13.34
CA GLU A 74 -1.23 8.90 12.70
C GLU A 74 -1.69 8.06 11.50
N LEU A 75 -2.76 7.28 11.68
CA LEU A 75 -3.35 6.52 10.59
C LEU A 75 -3.81 7.43 9.44
N SER A 76 -4.40 8.59 9.73
CA SER A 76 -4.83 9.52 8.68
C SER A 76 -3.67 10.11 7.88
N VAL A 77 -2.54 10.39 8.55
CA VAL A 77 -1.29 10.83 7.93
C VAL A 77 -0.75 9.74 7.01
N ARG A 78 -0.67 8.50 7.50
CA ARG A 78 -0.22 7.35 6.70
C ARG A 78 -1.11 7.12 5.49
N VAL A 79 -2.43 7.12 5.66
CA VAL A 79 -3.38 6.95 4.54
C VAL A 79 -3.17 8.04 3.49
N TYR A 80 -2.93 9.29 3.90
CA TYR A 80 -2.63 10.39 2.98
C TYR A 80 -1.34 10.16 2.17
N TRP A 81 -0.22 9.88 2.83
CA TRP A 81 1.06 9.70 2.14
C TRP A 81 1.05 8.48 1.22
N ASN A 82 0.39 7.40 1.65
CA ASN A 82 0.21 6.21 0.81
C ASN A 82 -0.63 6.51 -0.43
N ALA A 83 -1.71 7.28 -0.27
CA ALA A 83 -2.54 7.71 -1.37
C ALA A 83 -1.78 8.61 -2.37
N LEU A 84 -0.97 9.54 -1.86
CA LEU A 84 -0.16 10.44 -2.67
C LEU A 84 0.91 9.69 -3.47
N LEU A 85 1.58 8.71 -2.84
CA LEU A 85 2.55 7.86 -3.53
C LEU A 85 1.88 7.05 -4.65
N PHE A 86 0.79 6.36 -4.32
CA PHE A 86 0.03 5.56 -5.30
C PHE A 86 -0.48 6.39 -6.48
N GLU A 87 -0.97 7.60 -6.22
CA GLU A 87 -1.39 8.50 -7.30
C GLU A 87 -0.20 8.91 -8.17
N SER A 88 0.94 9.24 -7.56
CA SER A 88 2.14 9.68 -8.27
C SER A 88 2.63 8.63 -9.26
N ASP A 89 2.66 7.36 -8.85
CA ASP A 89 3.04 6.24 -9.72
C ASP A 89 2.06 6.08 -10.89
N LEU A 90 0.76 6.12 -10.62
CA LEU A 90 -0.28 6.04 -11.66
C LEU A 90 -0.20 7.19 -12.66
N LEU A 91 0.07 8.41 -12.19
CA LEU A 91 0.20 9.58 -13.06
C LEU A 91 1.45 9.48 -13.95
N ALA A 92 2.56 8.99 -13.41
CA ALA A 92 3.79 8.79 -14.16
C ALA A 92 3.65 7.72 -15.26
N GLU A 93 2.83 6.69 -15.03
CA GLU A 93 2.60 5.62 -16.00
C GLU A 93 1.53 5.94 -17.06
N LEU A 94 0.47 6.68 -16.69
CA LEU A 94 -0.77 6.74 -17.49
C LEU A 94 -1.18 8.16 -17.92
N ASP A 95 -0.45 9.20 -17.50
CA ASP A 95 -0.73 10.61 -17.86
C ASP A 95 -2.18 11.04 -17.52
N LEU A 96 -2.65 10.62 -16.34
CA LEU A 96 -3.99 10.90 -15.83
C LEU A 96 -4.07 12.33 -15.23
N PRO A 97 -5.27 12.91 -15.04
CA PRO A 97 -5.39 14.17 -14.32
C PRO A 97 -5.21 13.96 -12.81
N HIS A 98 -4.64 14.96 -12.13
CA HIS A 98 -4.51 14.99 -10.68
C HIS A 98 -5.88 15.02 -9.99
N SER A 99 -6.05 14.24 -8.92
CA SER A 99 -7.25 14.31 -8.06
C SER A 99 -7.26 15.53 -7.12
N GLY A 100 -6.13 16.23 -7.02
CA GLY A 100 -5.93 17.36 -6.11
C GLY A 100 -5.41 16.97 -4.72
N ILE A 101 -5.11 15.69 -4.47
CA ILE A 101 -4.52 15.22 -3.19
C ILE A 101 -3.16 15.87 -2.91
N VAL A 102 -2.39 16.21 -3.94
CA VAL A 102 -1.12 16.95 -3.84
C VAL A 102 -1.27 18.32 -3.16
N HIS A 103 -2.45 18.93 -3.12
CA HIS A 103 -2.65 20.22 -2.46
C HIS A 103 -2.52 20.17 -0.93
N PHE A 104 -2.53 18.97 -0.34
CA PHE A 104 -2.25 18.80 1.09
C PHE A 104 -0.77 18.56 1.37
N ASP A 105 0.07 18.54 0.34
CA ASP A 105 1.51 18.41 0.51
C ASP A 105 2.03 19.67 1.21
N GLY A 106 2.71 19.48 2.34
CA GLY A 106 3.11 20.55 3.27
C GLY A 106 2.05 20.99 4.28
N LEU A 107 0.79 20.52 4.20
CA LEU A 107 -0.20 20.66 5.27
C LEU A 107 -0.22 19.45 6.21
N VAL A 108 0.14 18.28 5.69
CA VAL A 108 0.22 17.03 6.44
C VAL A 108 1.69 16.76 6.75
N ASP A 109 2.01 16.59 8.03
CA ASP A 109 3.35 16.22 8.48
C ASP A 109 3.73 14.82 7.97
N LEU A 110 5.03 14.53 7.90
CA LEU A 110 5.51 13.18 7.58
C LEU A 110 5.03 12.17 8.64
N PRO A 111 4.74 10.91 8.25
CA PRO A 111 4.35 9.88 9.20
C PRO A 111 5.47 9.63 10.21
N GLY A 112 5.10 9.33 11.45
CA GLY A 112 6.05 8.99 12.51
C GLY A 112 6.71 7.62 12.27
N GLY A 113 7.70 7.29 13.10
CA GLY A 113 8.15 5.90 13.22
C GLY A 113 7.02 5.00 13.74
N PHE A 114 7.14 3.70 13.53
CA PHE A 114 6.38 2.75 14.34
C PHE A 114 7.03 2.73 15.72
N ASP A 115 6.24 2.79 16.79
CA ASP A 115 6.80 2.56 18.13
C ASP A 115 7.32 1.12 18.15
N GLU A 116 8.64 0.95 18.17
CA GLU A 116 9.27 -0.30 18.56
C GLU A 116 8.86 -0.49 20.02
N GLU A 117 7.91 -1.40 20.28
CA GLU A 117 7.69 -1.87 21.65
C GLU A 117 9.05 -2.38 22.11
N ASP A 118 9.69 -1.69 23.06
CA ASP A 118 11.04 -1.94 23.55
C ASP A 118 11.27 -3.46 23.74
N GLU A 119 11.87 -4.11 22.74
CA GLU A 119 12.30 -5.50 22.83
C GLU A 119 13.53 -5.50 23.73
N ASP A 120 13.26 -5.78 25.01
CA ASP A 120 14.20 -6.15 26.06
C ASP A 120 15.43 -6.86 25.47
N ASP A 121 16.55 -6.16 25.49
CA ASP A 121 17.86 -6.50 24.98
C ASP A 121 18.42 -7.76 25.65
N GLY A 122 17.96 -8.91 25.16
CA GLY A 122 18.40 -10.25 25.55
C GLY A 122 19.38 -10.87 24.56
N GLU A 123 20.67 -10.60 24.79
CA GLU A 123 21.88 -11.41 24.50
C GLU A 123 22.05 -12.06 23.10
N GLU A 124 23.01 -11.53 22.33
CA GLU A 124 23.55 -12.08 21.09
C GLU A 124 24.31 -13.42 21.33
N GLU A 125 23.92 -14.50 20.64
CA GLU A 125 24.78 -15.70 20.48
C GLU A 125 25.10 -15.97 19.00
N ASP A 126 26.41 -16.00 18.75
CA ASP A 126 27.15 -16.22 17.50
C ASP A 126 27.09 -17.67 16.99
N TRP A 127 26.73 -17.88 15.72
CA TRP A 127 26.90 -19.17 15.03
C TRP A 127 27.25 -19.00 13.55
N ASP A 128 28.54 -19.11 13.24
CA ASP A 128 29.08 -19.33 11.91
C ASP A 128 28.62 -20.67 11.30
N HIS A 129 28.07 -20.66 10.07
CA HIS A 129 28.13 -21.84 9.21
C HIS A 129 28.15 -21.53 7.70
N ASP A 130 29.10 -22.19 7.04
CA ASP A 130 29.55 -22.10 5.65
C ASP A 130 28.60 -22.77 4.63
N GLU A 131 28.07 -22.01 3.65
CA GLU A 131 27.28 -22.53 2.50
C GLU A 131 27.68 -21.88 1.15
N GLY A 132 28.98 -21.67 0.94
CA GLY A 132 29.50 -20.86 -0.17
C GLY A 132 29.51 -21.47 -1.58
N GLU A 133 29.22 -22.77 -1.77
CA GLU A 133 29.64 -23.44 -3.03
C GLU A 133 28.52 -24.05 -3.90
N GLU A 134 27.32 -24.34 -3.41
CA GLU A 134 26.26 -24.94 -4.27
C GLU A 134 25.49 -23.92 -5.12
N ARG A 135 25.39 -22.65 -4.68
CA ARG A 135 24.60 -21.62 -5.36
C ARG A 135 25.18 -21.18 -6.72
N ARG A 136 26.48 -21.39 -6.96
CA ARG A 136 27.15 -20.93 -8.20
C ARG A 136 26.81 -21.77 -9.43
N ARG A 137 26.31 -23.00 -9.28
CA ARG A 137 25.98 -23.88 -10.43
C ARG A 137 24.55 -23.68 -10.96
N ALA A 138 23.65 -23.14 -10.14
CA ALA A 138 22.23 -22.98 -10.50
C ALA A 138 21.93 -21.76 -11.39
N TRP A 139 22.79 -20.73 -11.43
CA TRP A 139 22.50 -19.48 -12.17
C TRP A 139 22.59 -19.68 -13.70
N LYS A 140 23.39 -20.63 -14.19
CA LYS A 140 23.80 -20.65 -15.60
C LYS A 140 22.69 -21.05 -16.60
N TYR A 141 21.59 -21.65 -16.15
CA TYR A 141 20.56 -22.20 -17.05
C TYR A 141 19.27 -21.38 -17.18
N GLN A 142 19.11 -20.29 -16.42
CA GLN A 142 17.83 -19.57 -16.36
C GLN A 142 17.94 -18.09 -16.77
N GLY A 143 18.76 -17.82 -17.78
CA GLY A 143 19.18 -16.46 -18.16
C GLY A 143 18.30 -15.71 -19.17
N SER A 144 17.20 -16.27 -19.70
CA SER A 144 16.54 -15.64 -20.86
C SER A 144 15.04 -15.30 -20.74
N SER A 145 14.36 -15.69 -19.65
CA SER A 145 12.95 -15.32 -19.41
C SER A 145 12.74 -14.54 -18.10
N ARG A 146 13.79 -14.38 -17.29
CA ARG A 146 13.70 -13.81 -15.94
C ARG A 146 13.62 -12.29 -15.90
N LEU A 147 14.00 -11.55 -16.93
CA LEU A 147 14.13 -10.09 -16.77
C LEU A 147 12.78 -9.37 -16.58
N VAL A 148 11.74 -9.81 -17.29
CA VAL A 148 10.38 -9.25 -17.13
C VAL A 148 9.72 -9.78 -15.85
N ASP A 149 9.91 -11.07 -15.54
CA ASP A 149 9.36 -11.69 -14.33
C ASP A 149 10.05 -11.22 -13.05
N SER A 150 11.34 -10.93 -13.09
CA SER A 150 12.11 -10.41 -11.96
C SER A 150 11.73 -8.97 -11.65
N GLN A 151 11.49 -8.14 -12.67
CA GLN A 151 11.03 -6.78 -12.43
C GLN A 151 9.62 -6.83 -11.82
N LEU A 152 8.69 -7.59 -12.40
CA LEU A 152 7.34 -7.79 -11.86
C LEU A 152 7.31 -8.48 -10.47
N ALA A 153 8.33 -9.27 -10.13
CA ALA A 153 8.47 -9.90 -8.81
C ALA A 153 9.04 -8.93 -7.77
N VAL A 154 10.02 -8.10 -8.15
CA VAL A 154 10.58 -7.04 -7.28
C VAL A 154 9.50 -6.02 -6.94
N TRP A 155 8.76 -5.53 -7.95
CA TRP A 155 7.59 -4.67 -7.71
C TRP A 155 6.55 -5.36 -6.83
N ARG A 156 6.37 -6.68 -6.95
CA ARG A 156 5.44 -7.43 -6.11
C ARG A 156 5.88 -7.40 -4.65
N ASP A 157 7.15 -7.72 -4.39
CA ASP A 157 7.68 -7.80 -3.03
C ASP A 157 7.74 -6.41 -2.39
N GLU A 158 8.15 -5.37 -3.13
CA GLU A 158 8.10 -3.98 -2.68
C GLU A 158 6.66 -3.50 -2.40
N LEU A 159 5.70 -3.81 -3.27
CA LEU A 159 4.28 -3.56 -3.02
C LEU A 159 3.76 -4.32 -1.79
N TRP A 160 4.23 -5.55 -1.52
CA TRP A 160 3.78 -6.32 -0.36
C TRP A 160 4.33 -5.76 0.95
N TYR A 161 5.59 -5.31 1.00
CA TYR A 161 6.14 -4.60 2.16
C TYR A 161 5.43 -3.25 2.36
N PHE A 162 5.20 -2.50 1.28
CA PHE A 162 4.47 -1.25 1.32
C PHE A 162 3.00 -1.43 1.76
N LEU A 163 2.31 -2.47 1.27
CA LEU A 163 0.95 -2.80 1.68
C LEU A 163 0.85 -3.35 3.09
N ALA A 164 1.88 -4.05 3.59
CA ALA A 164 1.98 -4.44 4.99
C ALA A 164 2.15 -3.20 5.88
N GLU A 165 2.94 -2.22 5.43
CA GLU A 165 3.12 -0.91 6.08
C GLU A 165 1.86 -0.03 6.04
N ILE A 166 0.96 -0.22 5.07
CA ILE A 166 -0.38 0.41 5.01
C ILE A 166 -1.38 -0.24 5.98
N ALA A 167 -1.18 -1.52 6.32
CA ALA A 167 -2.16 -2.34 7.05
C ALA A 167 -1.98 -2.34 8.57
N LEU A 168 -0.76 -2.04 9.07
CA LEU A 168 -0.42 -1.87 10.48
C LEU A 168 -0.60 -0.41 10.92
#